data_AF-X0SFU8-F1
#
_entry.id   AF-X0SFU8-F1
#
_cell.length_a   1.000
_cell.length_b   1.000
_cell.length_c   1.000
_cell.angle_alpha   90.00
_cell.angle_beta   90.00
_cell.angle_gamma   90.00
#
_symmetry.space_group_name_H-M   'P 1'
#
loop_
_entity.id
_entity.type
_entity.pdbx_description
1 polymer ?
#
loop_
_entity_poly.entity_id
_entity_poly.type
_entity_poly.pdbx_seq_one_letter_code
_entity_poly.pdbx_strand_id
1 'polypeptide(L)'
;ALKAGWAEQDIEEWASDYTDDELREYAKDLTSPSEDSDKSEQPSKKEGDTQQKVEKKDDDKTKDSEKDSEAKDEEIRLLKERLDKVEKGQKKSTDRDAEDKFISMASRATKLMDEQSKKFEIFGIYEGGKPTSMPRFPDGRVVPSSPQMKARNEVWGLALSLEKTGMDFDTALSTSLDAFKGRNLAKDVKRNLIKDLKKSEKRLSAKHSSHEQVKTGLSGPDVIKEVQKKHGLDTS
;
A
#
# COMPACT_ATOMS: atom_id res chain seq x y z
N ALA A 1 -5.38 26.04 11.02
CA ALA A 1 -4.23 26.01 11.94
C ALA A 1 -4.59 26.55 13.33
N LEU A 2 -4.79 27.87 13.52
CA LEU A 2 -5.15 28.43 14.85
C LEU A 2 -6.44 27.83 15.47
N LYS A 3 -7.50 27.66 14.68
CA LYS A 3 -8.74 26.98 15.13
C LYS A 3 -8.56 25.49 15.48
N ALA A 4 -7.48 24.86 15.03
CA ALA A 4 -7.14 23.48 15.33
C ALA A 4 -6.23 23.34 16.56
N GLY A 5 -6.02 24.42 17.32
CA GLY A 5 -5.24 24.43 18.56
C GLY A 5 -3.72 24.55 18.37
N TRP A 6 -3.26 24.94 17.18
CA TRP A 6 -1.84 25.18 16.93
C TRP A 6 -1.43 26.54 17.48
N ALA A 7 -0.28 26.61 18.16
CA ALA A 7 0.27 27.89 18.60
C ALA A 7 0.81 28.66 17.39
N GLU A 8 0.75 29.99 17.45
CA GLU A 8 1.13 30.87 16.35
C GLU A 8 2.61 30.70 15.95
N GLN A 9 3.46 30.40 16.94
CA GLN A 9 4.88 30.08 16.76
C GLN A 9 5.08 28.77 15.98
N ASP A 10 4.28 27.73 16.26
CA ASP A 10 4.37 26.44 15.56
C ASP A 10 3.93 26.58 14.10
N ILE A 11 3.00 27.49 13.82
CA ILE A 11 2.51 27.77 12.46
C ILE A 11 3.59 28.52 11.67
N GLU A 12 4.27 29.46 12.31
CA GLU A 12 5.33 30.27 11.69
C GLU A 12 6.60 29.43 11.44
N GLU A 13 6.98 28.56 12.38
CA GLU A 13 8.06 27.60 12.20
C GLU A 13 7.73 26.61 11.08
N TRP A 14 6.53 26.02 11.08
CA TRP A 14 6.11 25.10 10.02
C TRP A 14 6.03 25.79 8.64
N ALA A 15 5.50 27.02 8.57
CA ALA A 15 5.41 27.74 7.31
C ALA A 15 6.77 28.24 6.80
N SER A 16 7.76 28.44 7.69
CA SER A 16 9.10 28.88 7.30
C SER A 16 9.90 27.84 6.51
N ASP A 17 9.53 26.55 6.63
CA ASP A 17 10.14 25.45 5.89
C ASP A 17 9.64 25.35 4.44
N TYR A 18 8.62 26.12 4.07
CA TYR A 18 8.00 26.07 2.75
C TYR A 18 8.00 27.45 2.09
N THR A 19 8.20 27.46 0.77
CA THR A 19 8.03 28.70 0.00
C THR A 19 6.55 29.02 -0.19
N ASP A 20 6.20 30.30 -0.35
CA ASP A 20 4.82 30.75 -0.58
C ASP A 20 4.13 30.02 -1.75
N ASP A 21 4.89 29.59 -2.77
CA ASP A 21 4.39 28.83 -3.91
C ASP A 21 4.06 27.37 -3.55
N GLU A 22 4.89 26.72 -2.72
CA GLU A 22 4.63 25.36 -2.22
C GLU A 22 3.44 25.31 -1.26
N LEU A 23 3.32 26.32 -0.39
CA LEU A 23 2.15 26.49 0.49
C LEU A 23 0.87 26.66 -0.32
N ARG A 24 0.94 27.32 -1.47
CA ARG A 24 -0.20 27.56 -2.35
C ARG A 24 -0.62 26.31 -3.12
N GLU A 25 0.30 25.43 -3.47
CA GLU A 25 -0.02 24.10 -4.03
C GLU A 25 -0.68 23.20 -2.97
N TYR A 26 -0.12 23.15 -1.76
CA TYR A 26 -0.74 22.41 -0.65
C TYR A 26 -2.14 22.92 -0.31
N ALA A 27 -2.36 24.24 -0.36
CA ALA A 27 -3.67 24.82 -0.14
C ALA A 27 -4.69 24.42 -1.22
N LYS A 28 -4.27 24.18 -2.47
CA LYS A 28 -5.15 23.67 -3.53
C LYS A 28 -5.60 22.25 -3.24
N ASP A 29 -4.69 21.37 -2.81
CA ASP A 29 -5.01 19.98 -2.48
C ASP A 29 -5.98 19.87 -1.28
N LEU A 30 -5.90 20.82 -0.34
CA LEU A 30 -6.81 20.90 0.81
C LEU A 30 -8.18 21.52 0.49
N THR A 31 -8.30 22.27 -0.61
CA THR A 31 -9.55 22.97 -0.99
C THR A 31 -10.22 22.39 -2.23
N SER A 32 -9.58 21.44 -2.92
CA SER A 32 -10.26 20.60 -3.91
C SER A 32 -11.30 19.72 -3.23
N PRO A 33 -12.60 19.89 -3.52
CA PRO A 33 -13.65 19.11 -2.89
C PRO A 33 -13.58 17.67 -3.40
N SER A 34 -13.20 16.73 -2.55
CA SER A 34 -13.55 15.32 -2.76
C SER A 34 -15.07 15.19 -2.68
N GLU A 35 -15.70 14.62 -3.70
CA GLU A 35 -17.15 14.50 -3.91
C GLU A 35 -17.92 13.62 -2.91
N ASP A 36 -17.48 13.46 -1.67
CA ASP A 36 -18.22 12.68 -0.67
C ASP A 36 -18.05 13.29 0.73
N SER A 37 -18.93 14.24 1.10
CA SER A 37 -19.54 14.27 2.45
C SER A 37 -20.54 15.41 2.60
N ASP A 38 -21.77 15.01 2.89
CA ASP A 38 -22.90 15.82 3.27
C ASP A 38 -22.70 16.63 4.56
N LYS A 39 -23.21 17.87 4.53
CA LYS A 39 -23.87 18.66 5.60
C LYS A 39 -23.53 18.32 7.07
N SER A 40 -23.05 19.33 7.82
CA SER A 40 -23.93 20.12 8.72
C SER A 40 -23.23 21.30 9.40
N GLU A 41 -23.89 22.46 9.27
CA GLU A 41 -24.19 23.49 10.28
C GLU A 41 -23.08 24.17 11.13
N GLN A 42 -22.76 25.42 10.74
CA GLN A 42 -22.49 26.52 11.67
C GLN A 42 -23.76 26.92 12.46
N PRO A 43 -23.63 27.49 13.68
CA PRO A 43 -23.58 28.96 13.89
C PRO A 43 -22.63 29.34 15.07
N SER A 44 -22.22 30.56 15.41
CA SER A 44 -22.22 31.93 14.86
C SER A 44 -21.50 32.85 15.89
N LYS A 45 -20.80 33.89 15.41
CA LYS A 45 -20.65 35.27 15.97
C LYS A 45 -20.04 35.55 17.37
N LYS A 46 -18.99 36.39 17.39
CA LYS A 46 -18.88 37.80 17.91
C LYS A 46 -17.40 38.12 18.18
N GLU A 47 -16.76 39.02 17.42
CA GLU A 47 -16.61 40.48 17.65
C GLU A 47 -15.92 40.86 18.97
N GLY A 48 -14.80 41.61 18.87
CA GLY A 48 -14.09 42.18 20.01
C GLY A 48 -12.76 42.83 19.63
N ASP A 49 -12.84 43.96 18.94
CA ASP A 49 -11.77 44.95 18.69
C ASP A 49 -11.30 45.59 20.00
N THR A 50 -9.99 45.73 20.25
CA THR A 50 -9.43 46.77 21.15
C THR A 50 -7.96 47.02 20.83
N GLN A 51 -7.72 48.17 20.20
CA GLN A 51 -6.44 48.85 20.12
C GLN A 51 -5.95 49.28 21.52
N GLN A 52 -4.65 49.10 21.81
CA GLN A 52 -3.97 49.96 22.78
C GLN A 52 -2.57 50.36 22.31
N LYS A 53 -2.53 51.62 21.86
CA LYS A 53 -1.39 52.51 21.72
C LYS A 53 -0.83 52.83 23.11
N VAL A 54 0.47 52.63 23.34
CA VAL A 54 1.19 53.26 24.45
C VAL A 54 2.48 53.88 23.91
N GLU A 55 2.68 55.11 24.37
CA GLU A 55 3.56 56.15 23.89
C GLU A 55 5.05 55.88 24.18
N LYS A 56 5.90 56.42 23.30
CA LYS A 56 7.31 56.72 23.58
C LYS A 56 7.41 57.78 24.68
N LYS A 57 8.40 57.63 25.56
CA LYS A 57 9.22 58.75 26.04
C LYS A 57 10.69 58.35 26.08
N ASP A 58 11.48 59.26 25.53
CA ASP A 58 12.94 59.40 25.57
C ASP A 58 13.47 59.44 27.03
N ASP A 59 14.74 59.38 27.40
CA ASP A 59 16.08 59.33 26.81
C ASP A 59 16.95 59.08 28.07
N ASP A 60 17.93 58.17 28.07
CA ASP A 60 19.23 58.46 28.72
C ASP A 60 20.30 57.42 28.35
N LYS A 61 21.48 57.92 28.00
CA LYS A 61 22.68 57.15 27.67
C LYS A 61 23.38 56.71 28.96
N THR A 62 23.67 55.42 29.07
CA THR A 62 24.88 54.96 29.75
C THR A 62 25.55 53.86 28.95
N LYS A 63 26.76 54.21 28.48
CA LYS A 63 27.76 53.35 27.86
C LYS A 63 28.15 52.24 28.85
N ASP A 64 27.98 51.00 28.44
CA ASP A 64 28.84 49.83 28.75
C ASP A 64 28.01 48.55 28.50
N SER A 65 27.87 48.12 27.23
CA SER A 65 27.12 46.89 26.92
C SER A 65 27.75 45.99 25.85
N GLU A 66 28.94 46.30 25.32
CA GLU A 66 29.55 45.46 24.29
C GLU A 66 30.08 44.12 24.86
N LYS A 67 30.51 44.08 26.12
CA LYS A 67 31.02 42.84 26.75
C LYS A 67 29.94 41.84 27.22
N ASP A 68 28.71 42.30 27.42
CA ASP A 68 27.59 41.44 27.87
C ASP A 68 26.83 40.78 26.70
N SER A 69 26.98 41.31 25.48
CA SER A 69 26.34 40.74 24.28
C SER A 69 27.08 39.49 23.79
N GLU A 70 28.42 39.54 23.72
CA GLU A 70 29.25 38.38 23.35
C GLU A 70 29.10 37.23 24.36
N ALA A 71 29.01 37.52 25.66
CA ALA A 71 28.81 36.49 26.68
C ALA A 71 27.45 35.79 26.56
N LYS A 72 26.40 36.53 26.19
CA LYS A 72 25.06 35.98 25.96
C LYS A 72 24.98 35.22 24.64
N ASP A 73 25.67 35.69 23.60
CA ASP A 73 25.72 35.00 22.31
C ASP A 73 26.47 33.67 22.41
N GLU A 74 27.55 33.62 23.19
CA GLU A 74 28.29 32.38 23.44
C GLU A 74 27.47 31.39 24.29
N GLU A 75 26.68 31.89 25.25
CA GLU A 75 25.76 31.07 26.05
C GLU A 75 24.60 30.53 25.20
N ILE A 76 24.02 31.34 24.31
CA ILE A 76 22.99 30.93 23.35
C ILE A 76 23.56 29.88 22.37
N ARG A 77 24.80 30.07 21.90
CA ARG A 77 25.47 29.10 21.02
C ARG A 77 25.72 27.77 21.71
N LEU A 78 26.18 27.79 22.97
CA LEU A 78 26.36 26.59 23.80
C LEU A 78 25.03 25.86 24.06
N LEU A 79 23.95 26.62 24.31
CA LEU A 79 22.61 26.06 24.48
C LEU A 79 22.08 25.43 23.20
N LYS A 80 22.26 26.07 22.04
CA LYS A 80 21.93 25.49 20.73
C LYS A 80 22.71 24.21 20.46
N GLU A 81 24.02 24.20 20.70
CA GLU A 81 24.84 22.99 20.50
C GLU A 81 24.43 21.84 21.44
N ARG A 82 23.99 22.18 22.66
CA ARG A 82 23.47 21.21 23.63
C ARG A 82 22.10 20.68 23.20
N LEU A 83 21.22 21.53 22.69
CA LEU A 83 19.90 21.14 22.15
C LEU A 83 20.08 20.20 20.94
N ASP A 84 20.98 20.55 20.02
CA ASP A 84 21.33 19.75 18.84
C ASP A 84 21.85 18.36 19.23
N LYS A 85 22.70 18.28 20.26
CA LYS A 85 23.22 17.00 20.78
C LYS A 85 22.13 16.16 21.44
N VAL A 86 21.20 16.78 22.17
CA VAL A 86 20.05 16.09 22.78
C VAL A 86 19.09 15.59 21.71
N GLU A 87 18.78 16.40 20.71
CA GLU A 87 17.87 16.03 19.62
C GLU A 87 18.45 14.92 18.74
N LYS A 88 19.74 15.02 18.36
CA LYS A 88 20.46 13.95 17.65
C LYS A 88 20.57 12.67 18.48
N GLY A 89 20.68 12.80 19.81
CA GLY A 89 20.66 11.67 20.74
C GLY A 89 19.30 10.99 20.81
N GLN A 90 18.22 11.78 20.92
CA GLN A 90 16.83 11.29 20.94
C GLN A 90 16.43 10.63 19.62
N LYS A 91 16.71 11.27 18.47
CA LYS A 91 16.44 10.70 17.14
C LYS A 91 17.12 9.34 16.98
N LYS A 92 18.40 9.22 17.38
CA LYS A 92 19.11 7.92 17.36
C LYS A 92 18.52 6.87 18.29
N SER A 93 17.96 7.23 19.44
CA SER A 93 17.28 6.26 20.32
C SER A 93 15.93 5.83 19.76
N THR A 94 15.12 6.76 19.24
CA THR A 94 13.81 6.44 18.66
C THR A 94 13.95 5.62 17.39
N ASP A 95 14.98 5.89 16.58
CA ASP A 95 15.27 5.12 15.37
C ASP A 95 15.66 3.67 15.70
N ARG A 96 16.48 3.47 16.75
CA ARG A 96 16.82 2.12 17.23
C ARG A 96 15.63 1.37 17.78
N ASP A 97 14.78 2.02 18.57
CA ASP A 97 13.57 1.39 19.10
C ASP A 97 12.59 1.00 17.98
N ALA A 98 12.48 1.82 16.94
CA ALA A 98 11.68 1.50 15.75
C ALA A 98 12.27 0.33 14.96
N GLU A 99 13.60 0.30 14.80
CA GLU A 99 14.31 -0.79 14.13
C GLU A 99 14.16 -2.12 14.89
N ASP A 100 14.32 -2.12 16.22
CA ASP A 100 14.16 -3.30 17.05
C ASP A 100 12.73 -3.85 17.01
N LYS A 101 11.72 -2.96 17.04
CA LYS A 101 10.31 -3.34 16.86
C LYS A 101 10.11 -3.99 15.49
N PHE A 102 10.61 -3.37 14.43
CA PHE A 102 10.49 -3.90 13.07
C PHE A 102 11.15 -5.27 12.93
N ILE A 103 12.37 -5.45 13.45
CA ILE A 103 13.08 -6.74 13.44
C ILE A 103 12.27 -7.79 14.21
N SER A 104 11.69 -7.43 15.36
CA SER A 104 10.86 -8.33 16.15
C SER A 104 9.60 -8.78 15.40
N MET A 105 8.92 -7.86 14.72
CA MET A 105 7.72 -8.12 13.92
C MET A 105 8.06 -9.00 12.71
N ALA A 106 9.14 -8.67 11.99
CA ALA A 106 9.61 -9.42 10.84
C ALA A 106 9.98 -10.87 11.23
N SER A 107 10.63 -11.05 12.38
CA SER A 107 10.96 -12.37 12.92
C SER A 107 9.71 -13.18 13.27
N ARG A 108 8.72 -12.57 13.94
CA ARG A 108 7.42 -13.22 14.25
C ARG A 108 6.70 -13.64 12.98
N ALA A 109 6.60 -12.74 12.01
CA ALA A 109 5.94 -13.03 10.74
C ALA A 109 6.63 -14.13 9.96
N THR A 110 7.97 -14.13 9.93
CA THR A 110 8.76 -15.19 9.30
C THR A 110 8.48 -16.55 9.95
N LYS A 111 8.53 -16.64 11.28
CA LYS A 111 8.24 -17.87 12.03
C LYS A 111 6.84 -18.40 11.75
N LEU A 112 5.85 -17.52 11.80
CA LEU A 112 4.46 -17.90 11.60
C LEU A 112 4.24 -18.35 10.15
N MET A 113 4.83 -17.68 9.16
CA MET A 113 4.80 -18.12 7.77
C MET A 113 5.54 -19.45 7.57
N ASP A 114 6.68 -19.69 8.22
CA ASP A 114 7.41 -20.98 8.17
C ASP A 114 6.57 -22.13 8.75
N GLU A 115 5.85 -21.89 9.84
CA GLU A 115 4.92 -22.85 10.42
C GLU A 115 3.76 -23.18 9.45
N GLN A 116 3.19 -22.16 8.82
CA GLN A 116 2.16 -22.36 7.80
C GLN A 116 2.72 -23.03 6.53
N SER A 117 4.00 -22.84 6.23
CA SER A 117 4.68 -23.41 5.07
C SER A 117 4.70 -24.94 5.09
N LYS A 118 4.67 -25.54 6.28
CA LYS A 118 4.54 -27.00 6.45
C LYS A 118 3.24 -27.55 5.90
N LYS A 119 2.17 -26.74 5.85
CA LYS A 119 0.86 -27.09 5.29
C LYS A 119 0.64 -26.49 3.90
N PHE A 120 1.27 -25.36 3.61
CA PHE A 120 1.17 -24.60 2.38
C PHE A 120 2.56 -24.23 1.87
N GLU A 121 3.15 -25.06 1.01
CA GLU A 121 4.52 -24.89 0.48
C GLU A 121 4.76 -23.56 -0.27
N ILE A 122 3.70 -22.82 -0.58
CA ILE A 122 3.72 -21.55 -1.32
C ILE A 122 4.62 -20.51 -0.67
N PHE A 123 4.82 -20.53 0.65
CA PHE A 123 5.59 -19.51 1.36
C PHE A 123 7.11 -19.81 1.44
N GLY A 124 7.53 -21.06 1.22
CA GLY A 124 8.92 -21.50 1.46
C GLY A 124 9.37 -21.42 2.93
N ILE A 125 10.54 -21.96 3.28
CA ILE A 125 11.00 -22.11 4.67
C ILE A 125 12.30 -21.33 4.91
N TYR A 126 12.37 -20.59 6.02
CA TYR A 126 13.62 -20.11 6.60
C TYR A 126 14.06 -21.00 7.77
N GLU A 127 15.26 -21.57 7.71
CA GLU A 127 15.88 -22.27 8.83
C GLU A 127 17.07 -21.48 9.34
N GLY A 128 17.09 -21.16 10.65
CA GLY A 128 18.18 -20.38 11.25
C GLY A 128 18.41 -19.02 10.59
N GLY A 129 17.34 -18.38 10.09
CA GLY A 129 17.42 -17.10 9.36
C GLY A 129 17.89 -17.22 7.91
N LYS A 130 18.08 -18.44 7.39
CA LYS A 130 18.49 -18.68 6.00
C LYS A 130 17.34 -19.27 5.17
N PRO A 131 17.12 -18.78 3.94
CA PRO A 131 15.98 -19.15 3.09
C PRO A 131 16.17 -20.51 2.40
N THR A 132 15.93 -21.63 3.08
CA THR A 132 16.29 -22.99 2.62
C THR A 132 15.57 -23.43 1.34
N SER A 133 14.27 -23.17 1.22
CA SER A 133 13.46 -23.70 0.11
C SER A 133 13.08 -22.67 -0.95
N MET A 134 13.73 -21.49 -0.95
CA MET A 134 13.41 -20.42 -1.88
C MET A 134 14.47 -20.26 -2.97
N PRO A 135 14.07 -19.88 -4.21
CA PRO A 135 15.01 -19.58 -5.27
C PRO A 135 15.98 -18.47 -4.88
N ARG A 136 17.26 -18.66 -5.20
CA ARG A 136 18.33 -17.71 -4.90
C ARG A 136 19.14 -17.36 -6.14
N PHE A 137 19.67 -16.16 -6.15
CA PHE A 137 20.71 -15.74 -7.08
C PHE A 137 22.06 -16.41 -6.71
N PRO A 138 23.04 -16.42 -7.64
CA PRO A 138 24.37 -16.97 -7.38
C PRO A 138 25.11 -16.29 -6.22
N ASP A 139 24.77 -15.05 -5.91
CA ASP A 139 25.30 -14.28 -4.78
C ASP A 139 24.67 -14.67 -3.42
N GLY A 140 23.75 -15.65 -3.41
CA GLY A 140 23.07 -16.15 -2.22
C GLY A 140 21.84 -15.34 -1.81
N ARG A 141 21.51 -14.23 -2.50
CA ARG A 141 20.31 -13.43 -2.21
C ARG A 141 19.04 -14.14 -2.70
N VAL A 142 17.94 -13.99 -1.98
CA VAL A 142 16.65 -14.54 -2.40
C VAL A 142 16.15 -13.76 -3.61
N VAL A 143 15.60 -14.46 -4.60
CA VAL A 143 15.00 -13.84 -5.77
C VAL A 143 13.68 -13.16 -5.36
N PRO A 144 13.57 -11.80 -5.40
CA PRO A 144 12.37 -11.10 -4.94
C PRO A 144 11.13 -11.40 -5.81
N SER A 145 11.36 -11.75 -7.08
CA SER A 145 10.31 -12.11 -8.02
C SER A 145 9.79 -13.55 -7.85
N SER A 146 10.39 -14.35 -6.96
CA SER A 146 9.98 -15.72 -6.70
C SER A 146 8.54 -15.79 -6.15
N PRO A 147 7.78 -16.84 -6.47
CA PRO A 147 6.42 -17.02 -5.95
C PRO A 147 6.37 -16.98 -4.42
N GLN A 148 7.39 -17.54 -3.76
CA GLN A 148 7.49 -17.61 -2.31
C GLN A 148 7.66 -16.24 -1.68
N MET A 149 8.57 -15.41 -2.19
CA MET A 149 8.74 -14.05 -1.70
C MET A 149 7.52 -13.17 -1.99
N LYS A 150 6.88 -13.35 -3.15
CA LYS A 150 5.63 -12.64 -3.47
C LYS A 150 4.52 -12.97 -2.46
N ALA A 151 4.36 -14.25 -2.11
CA ALA A 151 3.38 -14.70 -1.12
C ALA A 151 3.64 -14.08 0.26
N ARG A 152 4.90 -14.11 0.71
CA ARG A 152 5.31 -13.50 1.99
C ARG A 152 5.07 -11.99 2.01
N ASN A 153 5.45 -11.29 0.94
CA ASN A 153 5.27 -9.85 0.81
C ASN A 153 3.78 -9.46 0.77
N GLU A 154 2.91 -10.25 0.13
CA GLU A 154 1.47 -10.01 0.11
C GLU A 154 0.87 -10.11 1.52
N VAL A 155 1.22 -11.16 2.26
CA VAL A 155 0.77 -11.34 3.65
C VAL A 155 1.30 -10.23 4.55
N TRP A 156 2.60 -9.92 4.45
CA TRP A 156 3.24 -8.87 5.24
C TRP A 156 2.64 -7.49 4.95
N GLY A 157 2.46 -7.15 3.68
CA GLY A 157 1.86 -5.87 3.27
C GLY A 157 0.42 -5.72 3.77
N LEU A 158 -0.37 -6.81 3.71
CA LEU A 158 -1.73 -6.80 4.25
C LEU A 158 -1.72 -6.67 5.77
N ALA A 159 -0.80 -7.34 6.48
CA ALA A 159 -0.68 -7.25 7.93
C ALA A 159 -0.34 -5.82 8.37
N LEU A 160 0.63 -5.18 7.72
CA LEU A 160 0.96 -3.78 7.98
C LEU A 160 -0.21 -2.83 7.66
N SER A 161 -0.99 -3.11 6.62
CA SER A 161 -2.16 -2.28 6.32
C SER A 161 -3.25 -2.40 7.39
N LEU A 162 -3.45 -3.60 7.94
CA LEU A 162 -4.40 -3.83 9.04
C LEU A 162 -3.90 -3.24 10.35
N GLU A 163 -2.60 -3.34 10.63
CA GLU A 163 -2.00 -2.71 11.81
C GLU A 163 -2.20 -1.19 11.80
N LYS A 164 -2.00 -0.55 10.63
CA LYS A 164 -2.27 0.89 10.45
C LYS A 164 -3.73 1.29 10.71
N THR A 165 -4.67 0.34 10.59
CA THR A 165 -6.09 0.59 10.95
C THR A 165 -6.37 0.42 12.44
N GLY A 166 -5.35 0.14 13.27
CA GLY A 166 -5.46 -0.03 14.71
C GLY A 166 -5.62 -1.49 15.16
N MET A 167 -5.47 -2.46 14.25
CA MET A 167 -5.49 -3.88 14.63
C MET A 167 -4.15 -4.28 15.26
N ASP A 168 -4.18 -5.13 16.28
CA ASP A 168 -2.96 -5.74 16.82
C ASP A 168 -2.19 -6.51 15.73
N PHE A 169 -0.87 -6.39 15.70
CA PHE A 169 -0.05 -6.94 14.61
C PHE A 169 -0.15 -8.47 14.49
N ASP A 170 -0.21 -9.20 15.61
CA ASP A 170 -0.30 -10.67 15.58
C ASP A 170 -1.68 -11.11 15.04
N THR A 171 -2.73 -10.36 15.38
CA THR A 171 -4.09 -10.54 14.82
C THR A 171 -4.15 -10.14 13.33
N ALA A 172 -3.48 -9.06 12.95
CA ALA A 172 -3.39 -8.59 11.57
C ALA A 172 -2.67 -9.61 10.68
N LEU A 173 -1.58 -10.20 11.19
CA LEU A 173 -0.79 -11.20 10.48
C LEU A 173 -1.57 -12.50 10.25
N SER A 174 -2.24 -13.02 11.29
CA SER A 174 -3.08 -14.21 11.16
C SER A 174 -4.25 -14.00 10.20
N THR A 175 -4.95 -12.86 10.33
CA THR A 175 -6.03 -12.44 9.41
C THR A 175 -5.53 -12.35 7.97
N SER A 176 -4.33 -11.79 7.78
CA SER A 176 -3.72 -11.64 6.46
C SER A 176 -3.39 -12.98 5.81
N LEU A 177 -2.93 -13.95 6.61
CA LEU A 177 -2.68 -15.31 6.14
C LEU A 177 -3.95 -16.03 5.71
N ASP A 178 -5.01 -15.91 6.49
CA ASP A 178 -6.28 -16.55 6.16
C ASP A 178 -6.93 -15.91 4.93
N ALA A 179 -6.84 -14.58 4.80
CA ALA A 179 -7.23 -13.88 3.58
C ALA A 179 -6.43 -14.36 2.36
N PHE A 180 -5.11 -14.53 2.49
CA PHE A 180 -4.26 -15.04 1.41
C PHE A 180 -4.63 -16.49 1.01
N LYS A 181 -4.82 -17.38 1.99
CA LYS A 181 -5.27 -18.76 1.75
C LYS A 181 -6.61 -18.78 1.03
N GLY A 182 -7.59 -17.99 1.50
CA GLY A 182 -8.90 -17.87 0.87
C GLY A 182 -8.83 -17.38 -0.58
N ARG A 183 -8.00 -16.37 -0.86
CA ARG A 183 -7.77 -15.87 -2.23
C ARG A 183 -7.14 -16.92 -3.13
N ASN A 184 -6.15 -17.68 -2.66
CA ASN A 184 -5.52 -18.72 -3.48
C ASN A 184 -6.45 -19.90 -3.72
N LEU A 185 -7.23 -20.32 -2.72
CA LEU A 185 -8.27 -21.33 -2.91
C LEU A 185 -9.27 -20.88 -3.99
N ALA A 186 -9.70 -19.61 -3.95
CA ALA A 186 -10.58 -19.05 -4.97
C ALA A 186 -9.96 -19.06 -6.38
N LYS A 187 -8.64 -18.80 -6.50
CA LYS A 187 -7.92 -18.90 -7.78
C LYS A 187 -7.92 -20.33 -8.31
N ASP A 188 -7.70 -21.32 -7.46
CA ASP A 188 -7.68 -22.74 -7.86
C ASP A 188 -9.07 -23.24 -8.27
N VAL A 189 -10.12 -22.86 -7.53
CA VAL A 189 -11.51 -23.15 -7.91
C VAL A 189 -11.83 -22.54 -9.27
N LYS A 190 -11.49 -21.26 -9.49
CA LYS A 190 -11.69 -20.59 -10.79
C LYS A 190 -10.93 -21.29 -11.92
N ARG A 191 -9.68 -21.68 -11.68
CA ARG A 191 -8.86 -22.40 -12.68
C ARG A 191 -9.49 -23.74 -13.05
N ASN A 192 -9.99 -24.50 -12.08
CA ASN A 192 -10.64 -25.78 -12.33
C ASN A 192 -11.95 -25.60 -13.11
N LEU A 193 -12.77 -24.62 -12.72
CA LEU A 193 -13.99 -24.27 -13.45
C LEU A 193 -13.70 -23.90 -14.91
N ILE A 194 -12.68 -23.08 -15.18
CA ILE A 194 -12.26 -22.72 -16.54
C ILE A 194 -11.78 -23.95 -17.32
N LYS A 195 -11.02 -24.85 -16.70
CA LYS A 195 -10.56 -26.10 -17.35
C LYS A 195 -11.75 -26.98 -17.72
N ASP A 196 -12.74 -27.11 -16.84
CA ASP A 196 -13.90 -27.95 -17.07
C ASP A 196 -14.83 -27.34 -18.13
N LEU A 197 -15.01 -26.02 -18.13
CA LEU A 197 -15.70 -25.29 -19.21
C LEU A 197 -14.99 -25.46 -20.56
N LYS A 198 -13.66 -25.35 -20.62
CA LYS A 198 -12.91 -25.59 -21.87
C LYS A 198 -13.00 -27.05 -22.35
N LYS A 199 -13.07 -28.01 -21.43
CA LYS A 199 -13.27 -29.43 -21.79
C LYS A 199 -14.69 -29.67 -22.31
N SER A 200 -15.71 -29.09 -21.67
CA SER A 200 -17.10 -29.24 -22.13
C SER A 200 -17.32 -28.53 -23.47
N GLU A 201 -16.73 -27.35 -23.68
CA GLU A 201 -16.72 -26.65 -24.97
C GLU A 201 -16.12 -27.51 -26.07
N LYS A 202 -14.93 -28.10 -25.87
CA LYS A 202 -14.32 -29.03 -26.84
C LYS A 202 -15.18 -30.25 -27.13
N ARG A 203 -15.89 -30.77 -26.13
CA ARG A 203 -16.82 -31.90 -26.31
C ARG A 203 -18.06 -31.52 -27.12
N LEU A 204 -18.54 -30.28 -26.97
CA LEU A 204 -19.68 -29.76 -27.71
C LEU A 204 -19.29 -29.36 -29.14
N SER A 205 -18.12 -28.75 -29.34
CA SER A 205 -17.63 -28.38 -30.68
C SER A 205 -17.31 -29.62 -31.54
N ALA A 206 -16.77 -30.69 -30.93
CA ALA A 206 -16.55 -31.96 -31.63
C ALA A 206 -17.86 -32.62 -32.11
N LYS A 207 -18.99 -32.38 -31.43
CA LYS A 207 -20.32 -32.88 -31.84
C LYS A 207 -20.98 -32.05 -32.96
N HIS A 208 -20.46 -30.87 -33.28
CA HIS A 208 -21.00 -30.01 -34.35
C HIS A 208 -20.28 -30.15 -35.70
N SER A 209 -19.17 -30.89 -35.77
CA SER A 209 -18.32 -30.97 -36.97
C SER A 209 -18.59 -32.18 -37.89
N SER A 210 -19.51 -33.10 -37.56
CA SER A 210 -19.73 -34.31 -38.36
C SER A 210 -20.90 -34.23 -39.35
N HIS A 211 -21.50 -33.06 -39.57
CA HIS A 211 -22.38 -32.89 -40.73
C HIS A 211 -21.49 -32.76 -41.97
N GLU A 212 -21.23 -33.89 -42.62
CA GLU A 212 -20.71 -33.98 -43.98
C GLU A 212 -21.49 -32.98 -44.85
N GLN A 213 -20.84 -31.90 -45.26
CA GLN A 213 -21.42 -30.96 -46.21
C GLN A 213 -21.66 -31.73 -47.51
N VAL A 214 -22.92 -32.11 -47.75
CA VAL A 214 -23.35 -32.60 -49.06
C VAL A 214 -22.92 -31.55 -50.07
N LYS A 215 -22.05 -31.94 -51.01
CA LYS A 215 -21.52 -31.06 -52.05
C LYS A 215 -22.68 -30.35 -52.75
N THR A 216 -22.90 -29.07 -52.44
CA THR A 216 -23.87 -28.22 -53.10
C THR A 216 -23.31 -27.80 -54.45
N GLY A 217 -23.31 -28.74 -55.39
CA GLY A 217 -23.02 -28.54 -56.81
C GLY A 217 -23.91 -29.37 -57.73
N LEU A 218 -24.90 -30.07 -57.18
CA LEU A 218 -25.82 -30.92 -57.91
C LEU A 218 -27.18 -30.22 -58.00
N SER A 219 -27.71 -30.09 -59.21
CA SER A 219 -29.07 -29.62 -59.45
C SER A 219 -30.06 -30.62 -58.85
N GLY A 220 -31.23 -30.14 -58.44
CA GLY A 220 -32.26 -30.90 -57.71
C GLY A 220 -32.48 -32.37 -58.12
N PRO A 221 -32.56 -32.74 -59.41
CA PRO A 221 -32.76 -34.14 -59.81
C PRO A 221 -31.54 -35.05 -59.56
N ASP A 222 -30.31 -34.53 -59.55
CA ASP A 222 -29.10 -35.34 -59.37
C ASP A 222 -28.84 -35.66 -57.90
N VAL A 223 -29.26 -34.76 -56.99
CA VAL A 223 -29.21 -34.99 -55.54
C VAL A 223 -30.09 -36.18 -55.15
N ILE A 224 -31.29 -36.31 -55.74
CA ILE A 224 -32.23 -37.38 -55.42
C ILE A 224 -31.66 -38.74 -55.86
N LYS A 225 -31.03 -38.82 -57.04
CA LYS A 225 -30.38 -40.05 -57.52
C LYS A 225 -29.20 -40.46 -56.64
N GLU A 226 -28.40 -39.51 -56.20
CA GLU A 226 -27.23 -39.82 -55.37
C GLU A 226 -27.62 -40.27 -53.95
N VAL A 227 -28.72 -39.72 -53.41
CA VAL A 227 -29.32 -40.18 -52.15
C VAL A 227 -29.93 -41.58 -52.31
N GLN A 228 -30.68 -41.84 -53.40
CA GLN A 228 -31.26 -43.16 -53.68
C GLN A 228 -30.18 -44.24 -53.82
N LYS A 229 -29.07 -43.92 -54.51
CA LYS A 229 -27.91 -44.80 -54.67
C LYS A 229 -27.22 -45.10 -53.34
N LYS A 230 -27.03 -44.09 -52.47
CA LYS A 230 -26.42 -44.28 -51.14
C LYS A 230 -27.30 -45.11 -50.19
N HIS A 231 -28.62 -45.08 -50.36
CA HIS A 231 -29.56 -45.84 -49.54
C HIS A 231 -30.01 -47.17 -50.17
N GLY A 232 -29.38 -47.60 -51.27
CA GLY A 232 -29.67 -48.88 -51.90
C GLY A 232 -31.09 -48.99 -52.50
N LEU A 233 -31.70 -47.86 -52.83
CA LEU A 233 -33.06 -47.75 -53.38
C LEU A 233 -33.08 -47.72 -54.92
N ASP A 234 -31.95 -47.99 -55.59
CA ASP A 234 -31.92 -48.17 -57.04
C ASP A 234 -32.71 -49.44 -57.41
N THR A 235 -33.97 -49.22 -57.75
CA THR A 235 -34.84 -50.21 -58.39
C THR A 235 -34.47 -50.25 -59.87
N SER A 236 -33.67 -51.24 -60.25
CA SER A 236 -33.66 -51.73 -61.64
C SER A 236 -34.98 -52.37 -61.99
#